data_AF-A0A2P0QEK0-F1
#
_entry.id   AF-A0A2P0QEK0-F1
#
_cell.length_a   1.000
_cell.length_b   1.000
_cell.length_c   1.000
_cell.angle_alpha   90.00
_cell.angle_beta   90.00
_cell.angle_gamma   90.00
#
_symmetry.space_group_name_H-M   'P 1'
#
loop_
_entity.id
_entity.type
_entity.pdbx_description
1 polymer ?
#
loop_
_entity_poly.entity_id
_entity_poly.type
_entity_poly.pdbx_seq_one_letter_code
_entity_poly.pdbx_strand_id
1 'polypeptide(L)'
;MIDWAKIGLARWYDCKLGTMTDRKLAGLVGTSVAVIRRRRELFCIEVWSIDQLIKPYRHMFDDHSDLTIARLCGASVKSVTTYRRSEGLSEYVRPAPLQRRQRLPAGHPVRLFKPLLGRVADEEVSRLSGVDVESIASIRESFGLARFSEEAPHPISLKAWADFHGPWLGYESLLGSMSDPKVSRAVNVPVSVVEQRRIFLGIQPYRRVSKLERYRHLLGLVPNNLIALIAGVSHTRVADYLKQISAAHKKTA
;
A
#
# COMPACT_ATOMS: atom_id res chain seq x y z
N MET A 1 9.41 -56.39 4.55
CA MET A 1 9.40 -56.58 3.08
C MET A 1 8.07 -57.22 2.72
N ILE A 2 7.37 -56.69 1.72
CA ILE A 2 6.00 -57.11 1.38
C ILE A 2 6.04 -58.47 0.66
N ASP A 3 5.27 -59.44 1.15
CA ASP A 3 5.19 -60.80 0.59
C ASP A 3 3.98 -60.92 -0.34
N TRP A 4 4.20 -60.67 -1.64
CA TRP A 4 3.15 -60.65 -2.67
C TRP A 4 2.42 -61.99 -2.81
N ALA A 5 3.10 -63.11 -2.55
CA ALA A 5 2.48 -64.44 -2.60
C ALA A 5 1.42 -64.62 -1.51
N LYS A 6 1.60 -63.98 -0.34
CA LYS A 6 0.62 -64.01 0.77
C LYS A 6 -0.52 -63.01 0.62
N ILE A 7 -0.31 -61.90 -0.10
CA ILE A 7 -1.36 -60.89 -0.37
C ILE A 7 -2.41 -61.43 -1.35
N GLY A 8 -1.96 -62.18 -2.35
CA GLY A 8 -2.81 -62.71 -3.41
C GLY A 8 -3.40 -61.63 -4.31
N LEU A 9 -4.57 -61.92 -4.89
CA LEU A 9 -5.25 -61.01 -5.82
C LEU A 9 -5.62 -59.68 -5.14
N ALA A 10 -5.48 -58.58 -5.89
CA ALA A 10 -5.92 -57.25 -5.46
C ALA A 10 -7.42 -57.23 -5.17
N ARG A 11 -7.81 -56.50 -4.12
CA ARG A 11 -9.20 -56.23 -3.77
C ARG A 11 -9.50 -54.77 -4.03
N TRP A 12 -10.73 -54.49 -4.45
CA TRP A 12 -11.17 -53.12 -4.74
C TRP A 12 -11.00 -52.15 -3.56
N TYR A 13 -10.99 -52.68 -2.32
CA TYR A 13 -10.85 -51.89 -1.11
C TYR A 13 -9.40 -51.72 -0.62
N ASP A 14 -8.41 -52.30 -1.32
CA ASP A 14 -6.99 -52.20 -0.92
C ASP A 14 -6.50 -50.74 -0.90
N CYS A 15 -7.01 -49.91 -1.82
CA CYS A 15 -6.72 -48.47 -1.84
C CYS A 15 -7.29 -47.69 -0.64
N LYS A 16 -8.18 -48.32 0.15
CA LYS A 16 -8.79 -47.72 1.34
C LYS A 16 -8.10 -48.14 2.64
N LEU A 17 -7.19 -49.12 2.60
CA LEU A 17 -6.41 -49.52 3.77
C LEU A 17 -5.57 -48.34 4.25
N GLY A 18 -5.62 -48.04 5.56
CA GLY A 18 -4.90 -46.90 6.13
C GLY A 18 -5.52 -45.52 5.87
N THR A 19 -6.65 -45.43 5.15
CA THR A 19 -7.38 -44.16 4.94
C THR A 19 -8.56 -43.97 5.90
N MET A 20 -9.01 -45.06 6.54
CA MET A 20 -10.08 -45.09 7.51
C MET A 20 -9.87 -46.25 8.49
N THR A 21 -10.63 -46.26 9.58
CA THR A 21 -10.53 -47.35 10.57
C THR A 21 -10.91 -48.71 9.98
N ASP A 22 -10.20 -49.77 10.39
CA ASP A 22 -10.45 -51.15 9.96
C ASP A 22 -11.91 -51.57 10.22
N ARG A 23 -12.53 -51.07 11.30
CA ARG A 23 -13.95 -51.30 11.62
C ARG A 23 -14.88 -50.67 10.58
N LYS A 24 -14.62 -49.43 10.17
CA LYS A 24 -15.44 -48.74 9.16
C LYS A 24 -15.28 -49.40 7.79
N LEU A 25 -14.05 -49.77 7.43
CA LEU A 25 -13.78 -50.48 6.18
C LEU A 25 -14.43 -51.87 6.16
N ALA A 26 -14.35 -52.63 7.25
CA ALA A 26 -15.01 -53.92 7.39
C ALA A 26 -16.53 -53.83 7.18
N GLY A 27 -17.18 -52.81 7.77
CA GLY A 27 -18.60 -52.54 7.56
C GLY A 27 -18.96 -52.18 6.12
N LEU A 28 -18.11 -51.42 5.41
CA LEU A 28 -18.31 -51.07 4.00
C LEU A 28 -18.13 -52.26 3.05
N VAL A 29 -17.19 -53.16 3.36
CA VAL A 29 -16.89 -54.33 2.54
C VAL A 29 -17.85 -55.49 2.85
N GLY A 30 -18.44 -55.52 4.05
CA GLY A 30 -19.26 -56.64 4.51
C GLY A 30 -18.43 -57.82 5.02
N THR A 31 -17.25 -57.56 5.56
CA THR A 31 -16.31 -58.59 6.07
C THR A 31 -16.00 -58.38 7.55
N SER A 32 -15.23 -59.29 8.16
CA SER A 32 -14.76 -59.11 9.52
C SER A 32 -13.60 -58.11 9.61
N VAL A 33 -13.48 -57.43 10.76
CA VAL A 33 -12.37 -56.52 11.07
C VAL A 33 -11.03 -57.25 11.03
N ALA A 34 -11.00 -58.53 11.44
CA ALA A 34 -9.78 -59.34 11.43
C ALA A 34 -9.23 -59.57 10.01
N VAL A 35 -10.11 -59.73 9.02
CA VAL A 35 -9.71 -59.89 7.61
C VAL A 35 -9.09 -58.59 7.08
N ILE A 36 -9.72 -57.45 7.35
CA ILE A 36 -9.19 -56.14 6.94
C ILE A 36 -7.85 -55.86 7.64
N ARG A 37 -7.76 -56.13 8.95
CA ARG A 37 -6.52 -55.97 9.73
C ARG A 37 -5.39 -56.82 9.16
N ARG A 38 -5.62 -58.12 8.95
CA ARG A 38 -4.63 -59.03 8.37
C ARG A 38 -4.18 -58.56 6.99
N ARG A 39 -5.12 -58.08 6.18
CA ARG A 39 -4.81 -57.57 4.84
C ARG A 39 -3.98 -56.27 4.91
N ARG A 40 -4.31 -55.34 5.82
CA ARG A 40 -3.51 -54.13 6.11
C ARG A 40 -2.08 -54.47 6.54
N GLU A 41 -1.93 -55.45 7.44
CA GLU A 41 -0.63 -55.91 7.95
C GLU A 41 0.25 -56.54 6.86
N LEU A 42 -0.35 -57.30 5.92
CA LEU A 42 0.38 -57.85 4.78
C LEU A 42 0.96 -56.77 3.86
N PHE A 43 0.28 -55.63 3.72
CA PHE A 43 0.79 -54.45 3.02
C PHE A 43 1.72 -53.58 3.89
N CYS A 44 1.96 -53.96 5.15
CA CYS A 44 2.72 -53.18 6.13
C CYS A 44 2.19 -51.74 6.30
N ILE A 45 0.87 -51.54 6.15
CA ILE A 45 0.22 -50.24 6.32
C ILE A 45 -0.09 -50.03 7.80
N GLU A 46 0.18 -48.85 8.36
CA GLU A 46 -0.15 -48.54 9.75
C GLU A 46 -1.66 -48.43 10.00
N VAL A 47 -2.08 -48.59 11.26
CA VAL A 47 -3.47 -48.34 11.64
C VAL A 47 -3.77 -46.86 11.40
N TRP A 48 -4.93 -46.58 10.79
CA TRP A 48 -5.38 -45.21 10.58
C TRP A 48 -5.45 -44.45 11.92
N SER A 49 -4.78 -43.30 11.99
CA SER A 49 -4.86 -42.36 13.11
C SER A 49 -5.40 -41.01 12.65
N ILE A 50 -6.08 -40.31 13.56
CA ILE A 50 -6.54 -38.94 13.32
C ILE A 50 -5.34 -38.00 13.09
N ASP A 51 -4.20 -38.28 13.71
CA ASP A 51 -2.98 -37.47 13.53
C ASP A 51 -2.46 -37.55 12.09
N GLN A 52 -2.59 -38.71 11.43
CA GLN A 52 -2.22 -38.88 10.02
C GLN A 52 -3.11 -38.03 9.09
N LEU A 53 -4.37 -37.79 9.47
CA LEU A 53 -5.29 -36.91 8.75
C LEU A 53 -4.93 -35.43 8.91
N ILE A 54 -4.43 -35.03 10.09
CA ILE A 54 -4.10 -33.63 10.41
C ILE A 54 -2.69 -33.25 9.93
N LYS A 55 -1.74 -34.19 9.94
CA LYS A 55 -0.32 -34.00 9.58
C LYS A 55 -0.08 -33.23 8.27
N PRO A 56 -0.83 -33.43 7.17
CA PRO A 56 -0.66 -32.65 5.94
C PRO A 56 -0.89 -31.14 6.12
N TYR A 57 -1.74 -30.74 7.08
CA TYR A 57 -2.10 -29.35 7.37
C TYR A 57 -1.18 -28.68 8.39
N ARG A 58 -0.08 -29.34 8.79
CA ARG A 58 0.87 -28.85 9.81
C ARG A 58 1.37 -27.43 9.56
N HIS A 59 1.60 -27.06 8.30
CA HIS A 59 2.07 -25.73 7.89
C HIS A 59 1.03 -24.61 8.12
N MET A 60 -0.26 -24.94 8.25
CA MET A 60 -1.33 -23.96 8.44
C MET A 60 -1.50 -23.54 9.91
N PHE A 61 -0.90 -24.28 10.86
CA PHE A 61 -1.07 -24.03 12.30
C PHE A 61 -0.50 -22.71 12.78
N ASP A 62 0.43 -22.11 12.02
CA ASP A 62 1.06 -20.84 12.37
C ASP A 62 0.11 -19.65 12.11
N ASP A 63 -0.65 -19.70 11.01
CA ASP A 63 -1.52 -18.60 10.56
C ASP A 63 -3.02 -18.81 10.82
N HIS A 64 -3.43 -20.04 11.10
CA HIS A 64 -4.84 -20.41 11.21
C HIS A 64 -5.24 -20.94 12.58
N SER A 65 -6.49 -20.64 12.95
CA SER A 65 -7.12 -21.18 14.15
C SER A 65 -7.41 -22.69 14.01
N ASP A 66 -7.48 -23.40 15.13
CA ASP A 66 -7.80 -24.84 15.15
C ASP A 66 -9.17 -25.13 14.52
N LEU A 67 -10.12 -24.19 14.66
CA LEU A 67 -11.43 -24.29 14.02
C LEU A 67 -11.33 -24.29 12.50
N THR A 68 -10.48 -23.43 11.94
CA THR A 68 -10.28 -23.33 10.48
C THR A 68 -9.67 -24.63 9.96
N ILE A 69 -8.63 -25.13 10.65
CA ILE A 69 -7.93 -26.34 10.27
C ILE A 69 -8.85 -27.57 10.39
N ALA A 70 -9.62 -27.68 11.47
CA ALA A 70 -10.60 -28.75 11.68
C ALA A 70 -11.63 -28.83 10.54
N ARG A 71 -12.12 -27.68 10.06
CA ARG A 71 -13.04 -27.62 8.92
C ARG A 71 -12.38 -28.07 7.61
N LEU A 72 -11.10 -27.77 7.41
CA LEU A 72 -10.37 -28.13 6.20
C LEU A 72 -9.99 -29.61 6.15
N CYS A 73 -9.52 -30.17 7.27
CA CYS A 73 -9.14 -31.58 7.34
C CYS A 73 -10.32 -32.53 7.62
N GLY A 74 -11.49 -31.99 7.99
CA GLY A 74 -12.67 -32.78 8.35
C GLY A 74 -12.56 -33.48 9.70
N ALA A 75 -11.63 -33.05 10.56
CA ALA A 75 -11.48 -33.55 11.92
C ALA A 75 -12.29 -32.72 12.93
N SER A 76 -12.42 -33.24 14.15
CA SER A 76 -12.99 -32.44 15.24
C SER A 76 -12.00 -31.38 15.72
N VAL A 77 -12.50 -30.22 16.16
CA VAL A 77 -11.65 -29.16 16.76
C VAL A 77 -10.84 -29.73 17.92
N LYS A 78 -11.45 -30.59 18.76
CA LYS A 78 -10.76 -31.25 19.86
C LYS A 78 -9.56 -32.07 19.39
N SER A 79 -9.69 -32.84 18.31
CA SER A 79 -8.58 -33.61 17.72
C SER A 79 -7.45 -32.73 17.20
N VAL A 80 -7.80 -31.59 16.58
CA VAL A 80 -6.82 -30.60 16.10
C VAL A 80 -6.11 -29.93 17.28
N THR A 81 -6.82 -29.58 18.36
CA THR A 81 -6.19 -29.03 19.57
C THR A 81 -5.27 -30.02 20.25
N THR A 82 -5.61 -31.33 20.29
CA THR A 82 -4.74 -32.35 20.86
C THR A 82 -3.50 -32.55 20.00
N TYR A 83 -3.65 -32.59 18.67
CA TYR A 83 -2.53 -32.67 17.73
C TYR A 83 -1.59 -31.46 17.87
N ARG A 84 -2.16 -30.24 17.97
CA ARG A 84 -1.40 -29.00 18.21
C ARG A 84 -0.54 -29.09 19.47
N ARG A 85 -1.12 -29.59 20.57
CA ARG A 85 -0.43 -29.76 21.85
C ARG A 85 0.62 -30.87 21.83
N SER A 86 0.36 -32.00 21.18
CA SER A 86 1.32 -33.11 21.09
C SER A 86 2.54 -32.76 20.25
N GLU A 87 2.36 -31.95 19.21
CA GLU A 87 3.43 -31.45 18.34
C GLU A 87 4.14 -30.20 18.90
N GLY A 88 3.75 -29.72 20.09
CA GLY A 88 4.35 -28.56 20.74
C GLY A 88 4.17 -27.25 19.97
N LEU A 89 3.07 -27.09 19.24
CA LEU A 89 2.81 -25.91 18.43
C LEU A 89 2.19 -24.78 19.25
N SER A 90 2.60 -23.56 18.95
CA SER A 90 2.06 -22.36 19.57
C SER A 90 0.55 -22.26 19.41
N GLU A 91 -0.13 -21.80 20.45
CA GLU A 91 -1.54 -21.48 20.35
C GLU A 91 -1.74 -20.32 19.36
N TYR A 92 -2.79 -20.42 18.53
CA TYR A 92 -3.13 -19.35 17.62
C TYR A 92 -3.59 -18.11 18.39
N VAL A 93 -2.74 -17.08 18.41
CA VAL A 93 -3.10 -15.76 18.95
C VAL A 93 -3.84 -14.99 17.87
N ARG A 94 -5.12 -14.71 18.09
CA ARG A 94 -5.87 -13.83 17.20
C ARG A 94 -5.19 -12.46 17.17
N PRO A 95 -4.81 -11.92 15.99
CA PRO A 95 -4.27 -10.57 15.92
C PRO A 95 -5.28 -9.59 16.52
N ALA A 96 -4.80 -8.68 17.35
CA ALA A 96 -5.66 -7.67 17.97
C ALA A 96 -6.48 -6.98 16.88
N PRO A 97 -7.79 -6.76 17.09
CA PRO A 97 -8.59 -6.03 16.13
C PRO A 97 -7.92 -4.70 15.86
N LEU A 98 -7.73 -4.35 14.58
CA LEU A 98 -7.18 -3.06 14.19
C LEU A 98 -7.97 -1.98 14.95
N GLN A 99 -7.28 -1.25 15.82
CA GLN A 99 -7.85 -0.14 16.60
C GLN A 99 -8.74 0.69 15.66
N ARG A 100 -10.01 0.89 16.04
CA ARG A 100 -10.95 1.66 15.21
C ARG A 100 -10.35 3.04 15.00
N ARG A 101 -9.83 3.29 13.80
CA ARG A 101 -9.29 4.60 13.41
C ARG A 101 -10.32 5.66 13.76
N GLN A 102 -9.91 6.67 14.53
CA GLN A 102 -10.75 7.82 14.90
C GLN A 102 -11.47 8.35 13.65
N ARG A 103 -12.74 8.75 13.77
CA ARG A 103 -13.54 9.25 12.64
C ARG A 103 -14.06 10.62 12.97
N LEU A 104 -13.89 11.56 12.03
CA LEU A 104 -14.55 12.86 12.11
C LEU A 104 -16.07 12.67 11.89
N PRO A 105 -16.92 13.39 12.64
CA PRO A 105 -18.37 13.42 12.41
C PRO A 105 -18.72 13.73 10.94
N ALA A 106 -19.89 13.27 10.48
CA ALA A 106 -20.29 13.37 9.07
C ALA A 106 -20.34 14.82 8.54
N GLY A 107 -20.74 15.78 9.39
CA GLY A 107 -20.80 17.20 9.03
C GLY A 107 -19.54 18.01 9.35
N HIS A 108 -18.45 17.39 9.80
CA HIS A 108 -17.26 18.16 10.19
C HIS A 108 -16.57 18.77 8.96
N PRO A 109 -16.27 20.09 8.95
CA PRO A 109 -15.70 20.78 7.77
C PRO A 109 -14.38 20.18 7.28
N VAL A 110 -13.50 19.76 8.20
CA VAL A 110 -12.20 19.13 7.88
C VAL A 110 -12.34 17.72 7.28
N ARG A 111 -13.53 17.09 7.32
CA ARG A 111 -13.72 15.71 6.83
C ARG A 111 -13.37 15.57 5.34
N LEU A 112 -13.73 16.56 4.52
CA LEU A 112 -13.42 16.59 3.09
C LEU A 112 -11.91 16.69 2.84
N PHE A 113 -11.20 17.38 3.73
CA PHE A 113 -9.77 17.66 3.65
C PHE A 113 -8.90 16.65 4.39
N LYS A 114 -9.49 15.60 4.98
CA LYS A 114 -8.76 14.54 5.67
C LYS A 114 -7.59 13.96 4.84
N PRO A 115 -7.70 13.73 3.52
CA PRO A 115 -6.57 13.24 2.72
C PRO A 115 -5.37 14.19 2.66
N LEU A 116 -5.55 15.47 2.98
CA LEU A 116 -4.50 16.49 2.96
C LEU A 116 -3.72 16.60 4.27
N LEU A 117 -4.29 16.14 5.38
CA LEU A 117 -3.65 16.20 6.70
C LEU A 117 -2.32 15.45 6.69
N GLY A 118 -1.25 16.12 7.10
CA GLY A 118 0.11 15.58 7.12
C GLY A 118 0.79 15.48 5.75
N ARG A 119 0.10 15.84 4.65
CA ARG A 119 0.69 15.91 3.29
C ARG A 119 0.88 17.35 2.80
N VAL A 120 0.18 18.28 3.43
CA VAL A 120 0.17 19.71 3.12
C VAL A 120 0.27 20.45 4.46
N ALA A 121 0.78 21.67 4.43
CA ALA A 121 0.84 22.56 5.58
C ALA A 121 -0.57 22.79 6.19
N ASP A 122 -0.65 22.83 7.51
CA ASP A 122 -1.91 22.96 8.25
C ASP A 122 -2.61 24.30 7.91
N GLU A 123 -1.84 25.34 7.55
CA GLU A 123 -2.30 26.65 7.11
C GLU A 123 -3.07 26.60 5.79
N GLU A 124 -2.70 25.72 4.85
CA GLU A 124 -3.44 25.55 3.60
C GLU A 124 -4.76 24.83 3.84
N VAL A 125 -4.78 23.82 4.72
CA VAL A 125 -6.01 23.12 5.09
C VAL A 125 -6.95 24.05 5.87
N SER A 126 -6.41 24.94 6.71
CA SER A 126 -7.17 25.97 7.42
C SER A 126 -7.88 26.91 6.46
N ARG A 127 -7.15 27.45 5.50
CA ARG A 127 -7.70 28.36 4.47
C ARG A 127 -8.84 27.73 3.68
N LEU A 128 -8.76 26.44 3.39
CA LEU A 128 -9.77 25.72 2.58
C LEU A 128 -10.97 25.24 3.38
N SER A 129 -10.76 24.85 4.64
CA SER A 129 -11.82 24.33 5.51
C SER A 129 -12.53 25.42 6.32
N GLY A 130 -11.94 26.60 6.45
CA GLY A 130 -12.43 27.70 7.30
C GLY A 130 -12.28 27.41 8.80
N VAL A 131 -11.53 26.38 9.17
CA VAL A 131 -11.24 26.00 10.56
C VAL A 131 -9.90 26.57 10.98
N ASP A 132 -9.80 26.94 12.25
CA ASP A 132 -8.56 27.45 12.82
C ASP A 132 -7.38 26.47 12.69
N VAL A 133 -6.16 27.02 12.55
CA VAL A 133 -4.94 26.24 12.32
C VAL A 133 -4.63 25.33 13.51
N GLU A 134 -4.86 25.79 14.74
CA GLU A 134 -4.59 25.00 15.96
C GLU A 134 -5.57 23.82 16.09
N SER A 135 -6.83 24.03 15.69
CA SER A 135 -7.82 22.96 15.61
C SER A 135 -7.43 21.90 14.58
N ILE A 136 -6.86 22.30 13.44
CA ILE A 136 -6.38 21.36 12.42
C ILE A 136 -5.15 20.58 12.91
N ALA A 137 -4.23 21.24 13.60
CA ALA A 137 -3.07 20.59 14.22
C ALA A 137 -3.52 19.53 15.24
N SER A 138 -4.48 19.87 16.12
CA SER A 138 -5.07 18.93 17.07
C SER A 138 -5.76 17.76 16.39
N ILE A 139 -6.54 18.02 15.32
CA ILE A 139 -7.16 16.96 14.51
C ILE A 139 -6.07 16.07 13.91
N ARG A 140 -5.06 16.63 13.26
CA ARG A 140 -3.93 15.90 12.66
C ARG A 140 -3.24 14.99 13.69
N GLU A 141 -2.97 15.50 14.88
CA GLU A 141 -2.34 14.76 15.98
C GLU A 141 -3.24 13.66 16.52
N SER A 142 -4.55 13.88 16.63
CA SER A 142 -5.51 12.84 17.02
C SER A 142 -5.53 11.67 16.02
N PHE A 143 -5.23 11.95 14.74
CA PHE A 143 -5.05 10.93 13.71
C PHE A 143 -3.66 10.28 13.70
N GLY A 144 -2.75 10.68 14.60
CA GLY A 144 -1.37 10.19 14.67
C GLY A 144 -0.52 10.61 13.46
N LEU A 145 -0.87 11.74 12.82
CA LEU A 145 -0.17 12.23 11.63
C LEU A 145 0.88 13.29 12.02
N ALA A 146 2.09 13.16 11.49
CA ALA A 146 3.15 14.14 11.69
C ALA A 146 2.83 15.46 10.97
N ARG A 147 3.37 16.57 11.48
CA ARG A 147 3.31 17.87 10.80
C ARG A 147 4.05 17.74 9.47
N PHE A 148 3.49 18.37 8.43
CA PHE A 148 4.16 18.45 7.14
C PHE A 148 5.48 19.24 7.28
N SER A 149 6.61 18.63 6.94
CA SER A 149 7.91 19.29 6.82
C SER A 149 8.16 19.65 5.37
N GLU A 150 8.32 20.95 5.06
CA GLU A 150 8.67 21.47 3.73
C GLU A 150 10.17 21.26 3.39
N GLU A 151 10.78 20.15 3.82
CA GLU A 151 12.19 19.83 3.48
C GLU A 151 12.39 19.34 2.03
N ALA A 152 11.35 19.35 1.20
CA ALA A 152 11.45 19.16 -0.25
C ALA A 152 11.46 20.53 -0.96
N PRO A 153 12.26 20.67 -2.05
CA PRO A 153 12.77 21.95 -2.53
C PRO A 153 11.61 22.87 -2.83
N HIS A 154 11.57 23.98 -2.11
CA HIS A 154 10.67 25.07 -2.41
C HIS A 154 10.78 25.36 -3.92
N PRO A 155 9.68 25.66 -4.62
CA PRO A 155 9.80 26.28 -5.93
C PRO A 155 10.67 27.50 -5.70
N ILE A 156 11.87 27.42 -6.26
CA ILE A 156 12.98 28.36 -6.17
C ILE A 156 12.40 29.70 -5.71
N SER A 157 12.51 30.00 -4.41
CA SER A 157 12.45 31.39 -3.99
C SER A 157 13.66 31.97 -4.71
N LEU A 158 13.42 32.44 -5.94
CA LEU A 158 14.44 33.05 -6.78
C LEU A 158 14.93 34.15 -5.90
N LYS A 159 16.10 33.90 -5.30
CA LYS A 159 16.79 34.81 -4.42
C LYS A 159 16.68 36.15 -5.13
N ALA A 160 15.81 37.03 -4.60
CA ALA A 160 15.40 38.20 -5.35
C ALA A 160 16.67 38.98 -5.57
N TRP A 161 17.14 39.02 -6.83
CA TRP A 161 18.35 39.74 -7.16
C TRP A 161 18.06 41.20 -6.84
N ALA A 162 18.89 41.80 -5.99
CA ALA A 162 18.77 43.22 -5.72
C ALA A 162 19.04 43.98 -7.02
N ASP A 163 18.20 44.97 -7.32
CA ASP A 163 18.41 45.85 -8.46
C ASP A 163 19.61 46.75 -8.15
N PHE A 164 20.64 46.69 -8.99
CA PHE A 164 21.84 47.52 -8.83
C PHE A 164 21.78 48.69 -9.79
N HIS A 165 21.40 49.87 -9.27
CA HIS A 165 21.39 51.10 -10.05
C HIS A 165 22.84 51.61 -10.24
N GLY A 166 23.40 51.40 -11.43
CA GLY A 166 24.75 51.82 -11.86
C GLY A 166 24.87 51.83 -13.40
N PRO A 167 26.07 51.71 -14.01
CA PRO A 167 26.24 51.60 -15.47
C PRO A 167 25.58 50.35 -16.12
N TRP A 168 24.85 49.58 -15.32
CA TRP A 168 24.29 48.27 -15.62
C TRP A 168 22.76 48.37 -15.74
N LEU A 169 22.14 47.27 -16.18
CA LEU A 169 20.72 47.22 -16.55
C LEU A 169 19.79 47.75 -15.43
N GLY A 170 20.09 47.50 -14.15
CA GLY A 170 19.35 48.07 -13.00
C GLY A 170 17.97 47.47 -12.77
N TYR A 171 17.69 46.32 -13.40
CA TYR A 171 16.45 45.56 -13.29
C TYR A 171 16.74 44.05 -13.20
N GLU A 172 17.83 43.69 -12.53
CA GLU A 172 18.27 42.32 -12.30
C GLU A 172 17.18 41.46 -11.64
N SER A 173 16.30 42.05 -10.82
CA SER A 173 15.14 41.40 -10.19
C SER A 173 14.14 40.82 -11.21
N LEU A 174 14.11 41.37 -12.43
CA LEU A 174 13.21 40.90 -13.49
C LEU A 174 13.77 39.66 -14.21
N LEU A 175 15.09 39.44 -14.15
CA LEU A 175 15.76 38.31 -14.79
C LEU A 175 15.37 37.01 -14.06
N GLY A 176 14.81 36.06 -14.81
CA GLY A 176 14.29 34.80 -14.25
C GLY A 176 12.88 34.90 -13.67
N SER A 177 12.34 36.10 -13.47
CA SER A 177 10.94 36.34 -13.07
C SER A 177 9.99 36.42 -14.28
N MET A 178 10.50 36.89 -15.42
CA MET A 178 9.79 36.92 -16.71
C MET A 178 10.74 36.67 -17.87
N SER A 179 10.21 36.44 -19.08
CA SER A 179 11.03 36.15 -20.26
C SER A 179 11.86 37.34 -20.72
N ASP A 180 13.07 37.10 -21.23
CA ASP A 180 14.01 38.14 -21.70
C ASP A 180 13.38 39.15 -22.68
N PRO A 181 12.52 38.76 -23.66
CA PRO A 181 11.83 39.72 -24.52
C PRO A 181 10.84 40.64 -23.78
N LYS A 182 10.29 40.18 -22.66
CA LYS A 182 9.36 40.96 -21.84
C LYS A 182 10.14 41.96 -20.96
N VAL A 183 11.28 41.55 -20.42
CA VAL A 183 12.22 42.44 -19.72
C VAL A 183 12.71 43.53 -20.68
N SER A 184 13.13 43.15 -21.89
CA SER A 184 13.58 44.08 -22.94
C SER A 184 12.56 45.18 -23.23
N ARG A 185 11.27 44.83 -23.35
CA ARG A 185 10.19 45.80 -23.56
C ARG A 185 9.90 46.67 -22.34
N ALA A 186 10.01 46.11 -21.13
CA ALA A 186 9.76 46.84 -19.89
C ALA A 186 10.87 47.88 -19.60
N VAL A 187 12.11 47.54 -19.95
CA VAL A 187 13.32 48.32 -19.65
C VAL A 187 13.79 49.16 -20.84
N ASN A 188 13.24 48.90 -22.04
CA ASN A 188 13.63 49.53 -23.30
C ASN A 188 15.10 49.31 -23.68
N VAL A 189 15.59 48.07 -23.51
CA VAL A 189 16.96 47.64 -23.85
C VAL A 189 16.91 46.46 -24.82
N PRO A 190 17.82 46.33 -25.80
CA PRO A 190 17.84 45.22 -26.73
C PRO A 190 17.86 43.85 -26.03
N VAL A 191 17.10 42.88 -26.56
CA VAL A 191 17.00 41.53 -25.99
C VAL A 191 18.37 40.87 -25.82
N SER A 192 19.29 41.08 -26.75
CA SER A 192 20.66 40.54 -26.68
C SER A 192 21.42 40.99 -25.44
N VAL A 193 21.25 42.23 -25.00
CA VAL A 193 21.89 42.78 -23.79
C VAL A 193 21.30 42.14 -22.54
N VAL A 194 19.98 41.91 -22.52
CA VAL A 194 19.29 41.22 -21.43
C VAL A 194 19.75 39.77 -21.34
N GLU A 195 19.86 39.06 -22.47
CA GLU A 195 20.36 37.69 -22.54
C GLU A 195 21.82 37.58 -22.08
N GLN A 196 22.70 38.43 -22.57
CA GLN A 196 24.10 38.48 -22.15
C GLN A 196 24.22 38.74 -20.65
N ARG A 197 23.41 39.66 -20.12
CA ARG A 197 23.38 39.96 -18.68
C ARG A 197 22.86 38.79 -17.86
N ARG A 198 21.80 38.11 -18.31
CA ARG A 198 21.26 36.90 -17.68
C ARG A 198 22.30 35.78 -17.63
N ILE A 199 23.02 35.56 -18.73
CA ILE A 199 24.10 34.56 -18.84
C ILE A 199 25.26 34.93 -17.92
N PHE A 200 25.67 36.21 -17.91
CA PHE A 200 26.73 36.71 -17.02
C PHE A 200 26.42 36.48 -15.54
N LEU A 201 25.16 36.66 -15.14
CA LEU A 201 24.70 36.42 -13.76
C LEU A 201 24.40 34.93 -13.47
N GLY A 202 24.53 34.03 -14.46
CA GLY A 202 24.23 32.61 -14.31
C GLY A 202 22.75 32.30 -14.06
N ILE A 203 21.85 33.22 -14.41
CA ILE A 203 20.41 33.07 -14.17
C ILE A 203 19.80 32.19 -15.27
N GLN A 204 19.06 31.17 -14.88
CA GLN A 204 18.36 30.30 -15.84
C GLN A 204 17.24 31.07 -16.56
N PRO A 205 16.98 30.77 -17.85
CA PRO A 205 15.92 31.45 -18.58
C PRO A 205 14.56 31.18 -17.93
N TYR A 206 13.70 32.20 -17.92
CA TYR A 206 12.37 32.06 -17.34
C TYR A 206 11.59 30.92 -17.99
N ARG A 207 11.17 29.95 -17.17
CA ARG A 207 10.30 28.86 -17.60
C ARG A 207 8.95 28.99 -16.92
N ARG A 208 7.89 29.10 -17.72
CA ARG A 208 6.52 29.10 -17.21
C ARG A 208 6.16 27.69 -16.71
N VAL A 209 6.18 27.51 -15.39
CA VAL A 209 5.74 26.27 -14.73
C VAL A 209 4.25 26.33 -14.40
N SER A 210 3.61 25.16 -14.34
CA SER A 210 2.21 25.06 -13.91
C SER A 210 2.10 25.31 -12.40
N LYS A 211 1.01 25.92 -11.93
CA LYS A 211 0.71 26.02 -10.48
C LYS A 211 0.65 24.63 -9.81
N LEU A 212 0.31 23.61 -10.59
CA LEU A 212 0.23 22.21 -10.14
C LEU A 212 1.60 21.58 -9.90
N GLU A 213 2.70 22.19 -10.36
CA GLU A 213 4.05 21.65 -10.13
C GLU A 213 4.37 21.60 -8.63
N ARG A 214 3.93 22.60 -7.85
CA ARG A 214 4.09 22.61 -6.38
C ARG A 214 3.42 21.41 -5.70
N TYR A 215 2.31 20.95 -6.25
CA TYR A 215 1.50 19.85 -5.71
C TYR A 215 1.72 18.53 -6.45
N ARG A 216 2.80 18.41 -7.23
CA ARG A 216 3.11 17.22 -8.01
C ARG A 216 3.15 15.96 -7.14
N HIS A 217 3.67 16.07 -5.92
CA HIS A 217 3.78 14.99 -4.95
C HIS A 217 2.41 14.50 -4.42
N LEU A 218 1.33 15.26 -4.61
CA LEU A 218 -0.03 14.85 -4.20
C LEU A 218 -0.81 14.14 -5.31
N LEU A 219 -0.36 14.25 -6.56
CA LEU A 219 -1.04 13.68 -7.72
C LEU A 219 -1.10 12.14 -7.59
N GLY A 220 -2.30 11.59 -7.66
CA GLY A 220 -2.55 10.15 -7.49
C GLY A 220 -2.71 9.69 -6.03
N LEU A 221 -2.26 10.48 -5.05
CA LEU A 221 -2.42 10.20 -3.62
C LEU A 221 -3.68 10.85 -3.03
N VAL A 222 -4.09 11.96 -3.63
CA VAL A 222 -5.23 12.78 -3.20
C VAL A 222 -6.21 12.91 -4.37
N PRO A 223 -7.54 12.97 -4.12
CA PRO A 223 -8.53 13.27 -5.16
C PRO A 223 -8.21 14.57 -5.91
N ASN A 224 -8.30 14.52 -7.24
CA ASN A 224 -8.01 15.66 -8.11
C ASN A 224 -8.80 16.93 -7.76
N ASN A 225 -10.03 16.80 -7.24
CA ASN A 225 -10.85 17.94 -6.81
C ASN A 225 -10.20 18.72 -5.67
N LEU A 226 -9.56 18.04 -4.72
CA LEU A 226 -8.87 18.69 -3.60
C LEU A 226 -7.58 19.35 -4.08
N ILE A 227 -6.84 18.70 -4.98
CA ILE A 227 -5.63 19.27 -5.58
C ILE A 227 -5.97 20.53 -6.38
N ALA A 228 -7.07 20.49 -7.15
CA ALA A 228 -7.60 21.65 -7.87
C ALA A 228 -7.92 22.81 -6.92
N LEU A 229 -8.57 22.52 -5.79
CA LEU A 229 -8.92 23.51 -4.77
C LEU A 229 -7.67 24.17 -4.15
N ILE A 230 -6.69 23.37 -3.72
CA ILE A 230 -5.45 23.89 -3.12
C ILE A 230 -4.63 24.69 -4.15
N ALA A 231 -4.50 24.18 -5.38
CA ALA A 231 -3.74 24.85 -6.42
C ALA A 231 -4.43 26.11 -6.98
N GLY A 232 -5.73 26.30 -6.70
CA GLY A 232 -6.54 27.37 -7.27
C GLY A 232 -6.71 27.23 -8.78
N VAL A 233 -7.00 26.02 -9.25
CA VAL A 233 -7.11 25.66 -10.67
C VAL A 233 -8.36 24.80 -10.90
N SER A 234 -8.91 24.77 -12.12
CA SER A 234 -10.00 23.85 -12.47
C SER A 234 -9.57 22.37 -12.44
N HIS A 235 -10.50 21.48 -12.12
CA HIS A 235 -10.28 20.03 -12.17
C HIS A 235 -9.87 19.52 -13.57
N THR A 236 -10.42 20.12 -14.63
CA THR A 236 -10.05 19.79 -16.02
C THR A 236 -8.56 20.03 -16.30
N ARG A 237 -8.02 21.14 -15.78
CA ARG A 237 -6.60 21.47 -15.94
C ARG A 237 -5.70 20.48 -15.20
N VAL A 238 -6.16 19.93 -14.06
CA VAL A 238 -5.45 18.85 -13.34
C VAL A 238 -5.37 17.60 -14.21
N ALA A 239 -6.46 17.21 -14.85
CA ALA A 239 -6.49 16.08 -15.78
C ALA A 239 -5.56 16.30 -16.99
N ASP A 240 -5.57 17.49 -17.58
CA ASP A 240 -4.67 17.82 -18.69
C ASP A 240 -3.19 17.80 -18.27
N TYR A 241 -2.90 18.28 -17.06
CA TYR A 241 -1.55 18.25 -16.50
C TYR A 241 -1.06 16.81 -16.25
N LEU A 242 -1.93 15.91 -15.78
CA LEU A 242 -1.63 14.49 -15.65
C LEU A 242 -1.33 13.84 -17.01
N LYS A 243 -2.11 14.16 -18.05
CA LYS A 243 -1.84 13.70 -19.42
C LYS A 243 -0.47 14.16 -19.90
N GLN A 244 -0.12 15.44 -19.68
CA GLN A 244 1.18 15.99 -20.06
C GLN A 244 2.34 15.27 -19.34
N ILE A 245 2.21 15.00 -18.03
CA ILE A 245 3.21 14.25 -17.28
C ILE A 245 3.37 12.82 -17.80
N SER A 246 2.26 12.13 -18.07
CA SER A 246 2.30 10.75 -18.58
C SER A 246 2.96 10.67 -19.96
N ALA A 247 2.66 11.63 -20.84
CA ALA A 247 3.26 11.73 -22.17
C ALA A 247 4.76 12.07 -22.11
N ALA A 248 5.18 12.88 -21.14
CA ALA A 248 6.59 13.19 -20.91
C ALA A 248 7.38 11.95 -20.45
N HIS A 249 6.86 11.17 -19.50
CA HIS A 249 7.52 9.94 -19.03
C HIS A 249 7.65 8.89 -20.13
N LYS A 250 6.65 8.77 -21.01
CA LYS A 250 6.67 7.83 -22.13
C LYS A 250 7.71 8.19 -23.21
N LYS A 251 8.17 9.43 -23.27
CA LYS A 251 9.21 9.87 -24.22
C LYS A 251 10.64 9.67 -23.69
N THR A 252 10.79 9.46 -22.39
CA THR A 252 12.09 9.29 -21.72
C THR A 252 12.41 7.84 -21.37
N ALA A 253 11.49 6.91 -21.62
CA ALA A 253 11.66 5.46 -21.48
C ALA A 253 11.73 4.82 -22.87
#